data_AF-A0A1F2UNZ7-F1
#
_entry.id   AF-A0A1F2UNZ7-F1
#
_cell.length_a   1.000
_cell.length_b   1.000
_cell.length_c   1.000
_cell.angle_alpha   90.00
_cell.angle_beta   90.00
_cell.angle_gamma   90.00
#
_symmetry.space_group_name_H-M   'P 1'
#
loop_
_entity.id
_entity.type
_entity.pdbx_description
1 polymer ?
#
loop_
_entity_poly.entity_id
_entity_poly.type
_entity_poly.pdbx_seq_one_letter_code
_entity_poly.pdbx_strand_id
1 'polypeptide(L)'
;MKCNALITAMWLFWGLVFTGFAQDTGVSFRPAVFWGDNSDKGVLVVSPNEMVLIDSKGKKHGSVAAKGAVSGAYISPDGKKLAYTTASGVWLAILETGETRLVSSGYCDYLRWNNDGLGFLFTIYEKNDSGSSDAYGVKFFMADGDGKNMKQVYP
;
A
#
# COMPACT_ATOMS: atom_id res chain seq x y z
N MET A 1 18.78 18.07 13.56
CA MET A 1 20.20 18.47 13.61
C MET A 1 20.94 17.69 12.54
N LYS A 2 21.78 18.39 11.76
CA LYS A 2 22.54 17.89 10.61
C LYS A 2 23.47 16.73 11.01
N CYS A 3 23.63 15.73 10.15
CA CYS A 3 24.78 14.84 10.21
C CYS A 3 25.54 14.96 8.87
N ASN A 4 26.55 15.84 8.87
CA ASN A 4 27.54 15.93 7.79
C ASN A 4 28.59 14.84 8.03
N ALA A 5 28.78 13.92 7.09
CA ALA A 5 29.96 13.06 7.07
C ALA A 5 31.01 13.68 6.14
N LEU A 6 32.07 14.23 6.73
CA LEU A 6 33.32 14.58 6.05
C LEU A 6 34.09 13.27 5.80
N ILE A 7 34.37 12.95 4.54
CA ILE A 7 35.30 11.87 4.17
C ILE A 7 36.62 12.52 3.78
N THR A 8 37.64 12.35 4.63
CA THR A 8 39.02 12.74 4.35
C THR A 8 39.66 11.68 3.45
N ALA A 9 40.15 12.08 2.27
CA ALA A 9 40.81 11.22 1.30
C ALA A 9 42.34 11.23 1.49
N MET A 10 43.01 10.09 1.28
CA MET A 10 44.46 10.03 0.99
C MET A 10 44.82 8.91 0.00
N TRP A 11 45.08 9.38 -1.24
CA TRP A 11 46.07 9.01 -2.28
C TRP A 11 45.96 7.75 -3.18
N LEU A 12 45.85 8.10 -4.48
CA LEU A 12 46.46 7.58 -5.72
C LEU A 12 46.04 6.22 -6.28
N PHE A 13 45.00 6.25 -7.12
CA PHE A 13 45.00 5.50 -8.38
C PHE A 13 44.36 6.34 -9.49
N TRP A 14 45.00 6.34 -10.66
CA TRP A 14 44.54 6.95 -11.91
C TRP A 14 43.20 6.32 -12.36
N GLY A 15 42.26 7.16 -12.81
CA GLY A 15 41.18 6.74 -13.70
C GLY A 15 39.77 6.95 -13.16
N LEU A 16 39.11 7.99 -13.69
CA LEU A 16 37.65 8.18 -13.71
C LEU A 16 36.92 8.07 -12.37
N VAL A 17 36.91 9.16 -11.60
CA VAL A 17 35.82 9.39 -10.64
C VAL A 17 34.57 9.73 -11.44
N PHE A 18 33.75 8.73 -11.72
CA PHE A 18 32.34 9.00 -11.98
C PHE A 18 31.74 9.48 -10.67
N THR A 19 31.58 10.79 -10.50
CA THR A 19 30.54 11.30 -9.60
C THR A 19 29.22 10.96 -10.25
N GLY A 20 28.78 9.72 -10.06
CA GLY A 20 27.37 9.41 -10.23
C GLY A 20 26.63 10.29 -9.24
N PHE A 21 25.97 11.33 -9.72
CA PHE A 21 24.80 11.82 -9.01
C PHE A 21 23.86 10.61 -8.99
N ALA A 22 23.81 9.91 -7.86
CA ALA A 22 22.62 9.16 -7.55
C ALA A 22 21.53 10.23 -7.54
N GLN A 23 20.78 10.32 -8.65
CA GLN A 23 19.53 11.04 -8.64
C GLN A 23 18.71 10.25 -7.63
N ASP A 24 18.60 10.80 -6.43
CA ASP A 24 17.68 10.30 -5.43
C ASP A 24 16.30 10.47 -6.07
N THR A 25 15.86 9.43 -6.78
CA THR A 25 14.52 9.41 -7.36
C THR A 25 13.49 9.43 -6.25
N GLY A 26 13.93 9.17 -5.01
CA GLY A 26 13.53 9.89 -3.80
C GLY A 26 12.05 10.19 -3.74
N VAL A 27 11.21 9.21 -4.05
CA VAL A 27 9.79 9.29 -3.73
C VAL A 27 9.75 9.37 -2.21
N SER A 28 9.58 10.60 -1.71
CA SER A 28 9.54 10.87 -0.28
C SER A 28 8.47 9.97 0.31
N PHE A 29 8.89 9.04 1.16
CA PHE A 29 7.95 8.23 1.92
C PHE A 29 7.05 9.18 2.72
N ARG A 30 5.73 8.99 2.60
CA ARG A 30 4.74 9.75 3.36
C ARG A 30 4.06 8.76 4.30
N PRO A 31 4.27 8.87 5.62
CA PRO A 31 3.52 8.04 6.55
C PRO A 31 2.03 8.38 6.42
N ALA A 32 1.20 7.35 6.54
CA ALA A 32 -0.25 7.45 6.45
C ALA A 32 -0.88 6.61 7.54
N VAL A 33 -2.07 7.00 7.97
CA VAL A 33 -2.90 6.20 8.86
C VAL A 33 -4.27 6.00 8.21
N PHE A 34 -4.74 4.77 8.24
CA PHE A 34 -6.04 4.39 7.70
C PHE A 34 -6.90 3.80 8.81
N TRP A 35 -8.09 4.37 8.98
CA TRP A 35 -9.11 3.87 9.89
C TRP A 35 -10.30 3.39 9.06
N GLY A 36 -10.76 2.18 9.34
CA GLY A 36 -12.03 1.70 8.83
C GLY A 36 -13.19 2.29 9.62
N ASP A 37 -14.37 2.34 8.99
CA ASP A 37 -15.59 2.78 9.66
C ASP A 37 -15.89 1.85 10.84
N ASN A 38 -16.23 2.44 11.99
CA ASN A 38 -16.51 1.70 13.24
C ASN A 38 -15.39 0.76 13.71
N SER A 39 -14.14 0.96 13.28
CA SER A 39 -13.03 0.09 13.67
C SER A 39 -12.39 0.52 14.98
N ASP A 40 -12.12 -0.46 15.87
CA ASP A 40 -11.32 -0.25 17.09
C ASP A 40 -9.81 -0.13 16.79
N LYS A 41 -9.39 -0.53 15.58
CA LYS A 41 -8.00 -0.55 15.13
C LYS A 41 -7.82 0.15 13.78
N GLY A 42 -6.65 0.75 13.63
CA GLY A 42 -6.19 1.41 12.42
C GLY A 42 -4.90 0.79 11.90
N VAL A 43 -4.53 1.16 10.69
CA VAL A 43 -3.29 0.73 10.04
C VAL A 43 -2.40 1.95 9.84
N LEU A 44 -1.25 1.94 10.50
CA LEU A 44 -0.21 2.94 10.35
C LEU A 44 0.83 2.43 9.34
N VAL A 45 1.00 3.13 8.23
CA VAL A 45 2.08 2.88 7.28
C VAL A 45 3.33 3.61 7.78
N VAL A 46 4.34 2.86 8.20
CA VAL A 46 5.57 3.40 8.83
C VAL A 46 6.79 3.36 7.91
N SER A 47 6.74 2.55 6.85
CA SER A 47 7.70 2.54 5.74
C SER A 47 6.97 2.09 4.47
N PRO A 48 7.60 2.18 3.26
CA PRO A 48 6.94 1.80 2.02
C PRO A 48 6.34 0.38 2.03
N ASN A 49 6.94 -0.54 2.78
CA ASN A 49 6.53 -1.96 2.81
C ASN A 49 6.14 -2.43 4.22
N GLU A 50 5.97 -1.54 5.19
CA GLU A 50 5.61 -1.92 6.56
C GLU A 50 4.36 -1.19 7.03
N MET A 51 3.39 -2.00 7.44
CA MET A 51 2.15 -1.57 8.07
C MET A 51 2.12 -2.06 9.51
N VAL A 52 1.69 -1.21 10.43
CA VAL A 52 1.55 -1.51 11.85
C VAL A 52 0.08 -1.37 12.24
N LEU A 53 -0.47 -2.38 12.90
CA LEU A 53 -1.82 -2.33 13.44
C LEU A 53 -1.78 -1.62 14.79
N ILE A 54 -2.60 -0.59 14.96
CA ILE A 54 -2.68 0.22 16.18
C ILE A 54 -4.12 0.33 16.66
N ASP A 55 -4.35 0.43 17.96
CA ASP A 55 -5.67 0.84 18.48
C ASP A 55 -5.76 2.36 18.66
N SER A 56 -6.95 2.84 19.05
CA SER A 56 -7.23 4.27 19.25
C SER A 56 -6.40 4.94 20.33
N LYS A 57 -5.71 4.16 21.18
CA LYS A 57 -4.77 4.63 22.20
C LYS A 57 -3.31 4.57 21.72
N GLY A 58 -3.09 4.17 20.47
CA GLY A 58 -1.77 4.04 19.85
C GLY A 58 -1.02 2.76 20.25
N LYS A 59 -1.66 1.80 20.94
CA LYS A 59 -1.00 0.53 21.25
C LYS A 59 -0.85 -0.30 19.98
N LYS A 60 0.36 -0.80 19.74
CA LYS A 60 0.66 -1.73 18.65
C LYS A 60 0.08 -3.13 18.93
N HIS A 61 -0.59 -3.70 17.93
CA HIS A 61 -1.15 -5.07 17.97
C HIS A 61 -0.45 -6.05 17.02
N GLY A 62 0.32 -5.55 16.05
CA GLY A 62 1.05 -6.38 15.10
C GLY A 62 1.61 -5.58 13.94
N SER A 63 2.22 -6.25 12.98
CA SER A 63 2.71 -5.65 11.73
C SER A 63 2.54 -6.59 10.55
N VAL A 64 2.33 -6.01 9.38
CA VAL A 64 2.19 -6.72 8.10
C VAL A 64 3.19 -6.13 7.11
N ALA A 65 3.95 -7.01 6.45
CA ALA A 65 4.83 -6.61 5.35
C ALA A 65 4.00 -6.48 4.07
N ALA A 66 3.90 -5.26 3.54
CA ALA A 66 3.21 -5.01 2.29
C ALA A 66 4.02 -5.51 1.08
N LYS A 67 3.31 -5.82 0.00
CA LYS A 67 3.90 -6.25 -1.28
C LYS A 67 4.30 -5.08 -2.20
N GLY A 68 4.24 -3.85 -1.68
CA GLY A 68 4.62 -2.63 -2.36
C GLY A 68 4.14 -1.40 -1.59
N ALA A 69 4.40 -0.21 -2.15
CA ALA A 69 3.96 1.05 -1.58
C ALA A 69 2.44 1.10 -1.41
N VAL A 70 1.99 1.28 -0.17
CA VAL A 70 0.58 1.22 0.22
C VAL A 70 -0.10 2.56 -0.05
N SER A 71 -1.19 2.54 -0.81
CA SER A 71 -2.07 3.71 -1.06
C SER A 71 -3.32 3.74 -0.18
N GLY A 72 -3.69 2.58 0.39
CA GLY A 72 -4.87 2.40 1.25
C GLY A 72 -4.79 1.07 1.98
N ALA A 73 -5.25 0.99 3.23
CA ALA A 73 -5.19 -0.25 4.02
C ALA A 73 -6.29 -0.29 5.10
N TYR A 74 -7.13 -1.32 5.10
CA TYR A 74 -8.29 -1.41 5.99
C TYR A 74 -8.43 -2.81 6.57
N ILE A 75 -8.56 -2.88 7.89
CA ILE A 75 -8.83 -4.11 8.62
C ILE A 75 -10.30 -4.49 8.40
N SER A 76 -10.58 -5.77 8.16
CA SER A 76 -11.96 -6.27 8.09
C SER A 76 -12.69 -6.05 9.42
N PRO A 77 -14.02 -5.88 9.43
CA PRO A 77 -14.78 -5.67 10.66
C PRO A 77 -14.59 -6.77 11.72
N ASP A 78 -14.35 -8.02 11.29
CA ASP A 78 -14.06 -9.16 12.18
C ASP A 78 -12.64 -9.12 12.78
N GLY A 79 -11.79 -8.18 12.36
CA GLY A 79 -10.41 -8.02 12.82
C GLY A 79 -9.44 -9.10 12.33
N LYS A 80 -9.85 -9.99 11.42
CA LYS A 80 -9.05 -11.16 11.01
C LYS A 80 -8.24 -10.95 9.73
N LYS A 81 -8.60 -9.95 8.92
CA LYS A 81 -8.00 -9.70 7.61
C LYS A 81 -7.65 -8.25 7.44
N LEU A 82 -6.68 -8.00 6.57
CA LEU A 82 -6.28 -6.67 6.14
C LEU A 82 -6.29 -6.63 4.61
N ALA A 83 -7.19 -5.84 4.05
CA ALA A 83 -7.16 -5.53 2.62
C ALA A 83 -6.39 -4.23 2.41
N TYR A 84 -5.48 -4.21 1.43
CA TYR A 84 -4.67 -3.04 1.15
C TYR A 84 -4.39 -2.90 -0.35
N THR A 85 -4.17 -1.67 -0.78
CA THR A 85 -3.98 -1.29 -2.17
C THR A 85 -2.56 -0.82 -2.39
N THR A 86 -2.03 -1.14 -3.57
CA THR A 86 -0.70 -0.76 -4.04
C THR A 86 -0.78 -0.36 -5.50
N ALA A 87 0.32 0.16 -6.05
CA ALA A 87 0.37 0.44 -7.48
C ALA A 87 0.20 -0.80 -8.37
N SER A 88 0.47 -2.01 -7.85
CA SER A 88 0.37 -3.26 -8.61
C SER A 88 -0.97 -3.99 -8.45
N GLY A 89 -1.77 -3.64 -7.46
CA GLY A 89 -2.99 -4.39 -7.16
C GLY A 89 -3.57 -4.20 -5.76
N VAL A 90 -4.68 -4.93 -5.57
CA VAL A 90 -5.35 -5.13 -4.29
C VAL A 90 -4.88 -6.44 -3.68
N TRP A 91 -4.51 -6.39 -2.42
CA TRP A 91 -3.96 -7.50 -1.67
C TRP A 91 -4.79 -7.77 -0.43
N LEU A 92 -4.78 -9.02 0.02
CA LEU A 92 -5.43 -9.46 1.25
C LEU A 92 -4.43 -10.22 2.11
N ALA A 93 -4.23 -9.75 3.33
CA ALA A 93 -3.44 -10.42 4.36
C ALA A 93 -4.35 -11.06 5.42
N ILE A 94 -4.05 -12.29 5.79
CA ILE A 94 -4.66 -12.99 6.93
C ILE A 94 -3.83 -12.67 8.17
N LEU A 95 -4.41 -11.96 9.14
CA LEU A 95 -3.65 -11.37 10.24
C LEU A 95 -3.11 -12.41 11.22
N GLU A 96 -3.82 -13.54 11.37
CA GLU A 96 -3.39 -14.63 12.26
C GLU A 96 -2.15 -15.36 11.73
N THR A 97 -2.08 -15.59 10.41
CA THR A 97 -1.00 -16.39 9.79
C THR A 97 0.08 -15.53 9.12
N GLY A 98 -0.21 -14.27 8.83
CA GLY A 98 0.62 -13.40 8.00
C GLY A 98 0.59 -13.74 6.51
N GLU A 99 -0.19 -14.75 6.08
CA GLU A 99 -0.33 -15.10 4.68
C GLU A 99 -0.92 -13.91 3.90
N THR A 100 -0.31 -13.58 2.76
CA THR A 100 -0.72 -12.46 1.92
C THR A 100 -0.88 -12.91 0.49
N ARG A 101 -2.03 -12.60 -0.13
CA ARG A 101 -2.34 -12.96 -1.53
C ARG A 101 -2.86 -11.78 -2.33
N LEU A 102 -2.66 -11.84 -3.65
CA LEU A 102 -3.22 -10.89 -4.59
C LEU A 102 -4.70 -11.21 -4.82
N VAL A 103 -5.56 -10.21 -4.73
CA VAL A 103 -7.00 -10.29 -5.06
C VAL A 103 -7.21 -9.92 -6.51
N SER A 104 -6.65 -8.79 -6.92
CA SER A 104 -6.72 -8.30 -8.30
C SER A 104 -5.48 -7.48 -8.64
N SER A 105 -5.03 -7.58 -9.89
CA SER A 105 -3.93 -6.76 -10.43
C SER A 105 -4.47 -5.43 -10.99
N GLY A 106 -3.59 -4.45 -11.09
CA GLY A 106 -3.90 -3.12 -11.62
C GLY A 106 -3.83 -2.03 -10.57
N TYR A 107 -3.70 -0.78 -11.01
CA TYR A 107 -3.62 0.34 -10.09
C TYR A 107 -4.95 0.52 -9.34
N CYS A 108 -4.86 0.65 -8.02
CA CYS A 108 -5.99 0.85 -7.12
C CYS A 108 -5.62 1.85 -6.02
N ASP A 109 -6.48 2.83 -5.78
CA ASP A 109 -6.34 3.82 -4.70
C ASP A 109 -7.57 3.92 -3.80
N TYR A 110 -8.64 3.16 -4.09
CA TYR A 110 -9.84 3.12 -3.29
C TYR A 110 -10.26 1.69 -2.94
N LEU A 111 -10.45 1.44 -1.65
CA LEU A 111 -10.98 0.20 -1.10
C LEU A 111 -11.77 0.45 0.18
N ARG A 112 -12.91 -0.21 0.36
CA ARG A 112 -13.70 -0.21 1.60
C ARG A 112 -14.36 -1.56 1.86
N TRP A 113 -14.28 -2.02 3.11
CA TRP A 113 -15.04 -3.17 3.58
C TRP A 113 -16.52 -2.82 3.73
N ASN A 114 -17.38 -3.80 3.50
CA ASN A 114 -18.75 -3.75 4.00
C ASN A 114 -18.74 -3.85 5.53
N ASN A 115 -19.70 -3.22 6.20
CA ASN A 115 -19.77 -3.21 7.67
C ASN A 115 -19.91 -4.60 8.30
N ASP A 116 -20.44 -5.58 7.55
CA ASP A 116 -20.57 -6.97 7.97
C ASP A 116 -19.30 -7.82 7.74
N GLY A 117 -18.31 -7.29 7.02
CA GLY A 117 -17.08 -7.98 6.66
C GLY A 117 -17.24 -9.12 5.66
N LEU A 118 -18.44 -9.31 5.08
CA LEU A 118 -18.72 -10.37 4.11
C LEU A 118 -18.18 -10.04 2.71
N GLY A 119 -17.79 -8.79 2.48
CA GLY A 119 -17.21 -8.34 1.21
C GLY A 119 -16.55 -6.98 1.31
N PHE A 120 -15.96 -6.54 0.21
CA PHE A 120 -15.39 -5.21 0.05
C PHE A 120 -15.53 -4.70 -1.38
N LEU A 121 -15.65 -3.38 -1.50
CA LEU A 121 -15.67 -2.62 -2.74
C LEU A 121 -14.29 -2.03 -3.00
N PHE A 122 -13.84 -2.04 -4.25
CA PHE A 122 -12.59 -1.40 -4.65
C PHE A 122 -12.63 -0.93 -6.11
N THR A 123 -11.68 -0.09 -6.48
CA THR A 123 -11.54 0.43 -7.85
C THR A 123 -10.41 -0.27 -8.59
N ILE A 124 -10.52 -0.39 -9.92
CA ILE A 124 -9.39 -0.67 -10.80
C ILE A 124 -9.34 0.44 -11.85
N TYR A 125 -8.16 1.02 -12.02
CA TYR A 125 -7.91 2.02 -13.05
C TYR A 125 -7.48 1.33 -14.33
N GLU A 126 -8.19 1.63 -15.41
CA GLU A 126 -7.82 1.22 -16.76
C GLU A 126 -7.25 2.41 -17.50
N LYS A 127 -6.09 2.20 -18.14
CA LYS A 127 -5.52 3.19 -19.02
C LYS A 127 -6.40 3.25 -20.27
N ASN A 128 -6.91 4.43 -20.62
CA ASN A 128 -7.63 4.58 -21.86
C ASN A 128 -6.63 4.55 -23.04
N ASP A 129 -6.93 3.78 -24.09
CA ASP A 129 -6.13 3.74 -25.33
C ASP A 129 -6.27 5.02 -26.18
N SER A 130 -6.98 6.04 -25.68
CA SER A 130 -7.32 7.29 -26.37
C SER A 130 -6.12 8.24 -26.60
N GLY A 131 -4.89 7.80 -26.33
CA GLY A 131 -3.67 8.57 -26.58
C GLY A 131 -3.43 9.75 -25.64
N SER A 132 -4.37 10.09 -24.75
CA SER A 132 -4.13 11.02 -23.64
C SER A 132 -3.52 10.26 -22.47
N SER A 133 -2.38 10.71 -21.97
CA SER A 133 -1.69 10.09 -20.82
C SER A 133 -2.48 10.16 -19.50
N ASP A 134 -3.55 10.95 -19.45
CA ASP A 134 -4.14 11.43 -18.19
C ASP A 134 -5.60 10.98 -17.99
N ALA A 135 -6.20 10.29 -18.97
CA ALA A 135 -7.54 9.76 -18.85
C ALA A 135 -7.51 8.29 -18.41
N TYR A 136 -7.86 8.03 -17.16
CA TYR A 136 -8.12 6.68 -16.66
C TYR A 136 -9.63 6.42 -16.58
N GLY A 137 -10.08 5.28 -17.09
CA GLY A 137 -11.38 4.73 -16.73
C GLY A 137 -11.30 4.15 -15.32
N VAL A 138 -12.31 4.40 -14.48
CA VAL A 138 -12.39 3.84 -13.12
C VAL A 138 -13.56 2.90 -13.04
N LYS A 139 -13.27 1.60 -12.87
CA LYS A 139 -14.27 0.57 -12.66
C LYS A 139 -14.36 0.21 -11.19
N PHE A 140 -15.56 -0.06 -10.70
CA PHE A 140 -15.75 -0.56 -9.34
C PHE A 140 -16.05 -2.05 -9.36
N PHE A 141 -15.46 -2.75 -8.40
CA PHE A 141 -15.61 -4.18 -8.21
C PHE A 141 -16.01 -4.46 -6.77
N MET A 142 -16.87 -5.47 -6.60
CA MET A 142 -17.08 -6.11 -5.31
C MET A 142 -16.43 -7.49 -5.31
N ALA A 143 -15.84 -7.87 -4.18
CA ALA A 143 -15.38 -9.21 -3.90
C ALA A 143 -15.90 -9.66 -2.53
N ASP A 144 -15.95 -10.98 -2.32
CA ASP A 144 -16.25 -11.57 -1.02
C ASP A 144 -15.17 -11.21 0.00
N GLY A 145 -15.43 -11.43 1.29
CA GLY A 145 -14.52 -11.02 2.35
C GLY A 145 -13.20 -11.82 2.39
N ASP A 146 -13.11 -12.90 1.61
CA ASP A 146 -11.84 -13.58 1.34
C ASP A 146 -11.19 -13.12 0.03
N GLY A 147 -11.77 -12.17 -0.69
CA GLY A 147 -11.28 -11.65 -1.96
C GLY A 147 -11.56 -12.57 -3.16
N LYS A 148 -12.44 -13.57 -3.02
CA LYS A 148 -12.91 -14.38 -4.15
C LYS A 148 -14.21 -13.80 -4.72
N ASN A 149 -14.71 -14.45 -5.78
CA ASN A 149 -15.99 -14.15 -6.44
C ASN A 149 -16.14 -12.68 -6.83
N MET A 150 -15.04 -12.11 -7.33
CA MET A 150 -14.97 -10.73 -7.77
C MET A 150 -15.94 -10.50 -8.94
N LYS A 151 -16.72 -9.42 -8.87
CA LYS A 151 -17.61 -8.95 -9.94
C LYS A 151 -17.50 -7.44 -10.11
N GLN A 152 -17.52 -6.99 -11.36
CA GLN A 152 -17.66 -5.56 -11.65
C GLN A 152 -19.08 -5.12 -11.30
N VAL A 153 -19.21 -3.96 -10.65
CA VAL A 153 -20.50 -3.38 -10.23
C VAL A 153 -20.74 -1.99 -10.81
N TYR A 154 -19.71 -1.33 -11.33
CA TYR A 154 -19.83 -0.04 -12.02
C TYR A 154 -18.81 0.05 -13.18
N PRO A 155 -19.20 0.60 -14.35
CA PRO A 155 -18.34 0.79 -15.53
C PRO A 155 -17.32 1.92 -15.42
#